data_AF-A0A931Q0N9-F1
#
_entry.id   AF-A0A931Q0N9-F1
#
_cell.length_a   1.000
_cell.length_b   1.000
_cell.length_c   1.000
_cell.angle_alpha   90.00
_cell.angle_beta   90.00
_cell.angle_gamma   90.00
#
_symmetry.space_group_name_H-M   'P 1'
#
loop_
_entity.id
_entity.type
_entity.pdbx_description
1 polymer ?
#
loop_
_entity_poly.entity_id
_entity_poly.type
_entity_poly.pdbx_seq_one_letter_code
_entity_poly.pdbx_strand_id
1 'polypeptide(L)'
;MKPVAQSSKQSTRAEWFDNLIATLKTHELQLETNTASEEMRQVYDIFMGDDLDAMFKMNKDTTQKYFVRKIIVEYLKSLDKNLPQKLAFDFNDSEVLVWAEINDNDEVQEKILARAESRINSIFHPYGFDMESMIVEKGDNLPIPNHYKTFKA
;
A
#
# COMPACT_ATOMS: atom_id res chain seq x y z
N MET A 1 -11.31 42.66 29.13
CA MET A 1 -10.47 41.97 28.14
C MET A 1 -9.96 40.68 28.76
N LYS A 2 -10.36 39.50 28.25
CA LYS A 2 -9.77 38.22 28.65
C LYS A 2 -8.57 37.94 27.73
N PRO A 3 -7.43 37.46 28.25
CA PRO A 3 -6.29 37.15 27.42
C PRO A 3 -6.59 35.91 26.57
N VAL A 4 -6.23 35.99 25.30
CA VAL A 4 -6.41 34.96 24.28
C VAL A 4 -5.38 33.85 24.50
N ALA A 5 -5.84 32.61 24.55
CA ALA A 5 -5.02 31.41 24.63
C ALA A 5 -4.18 31.24 23.34
N GLN A 6 -2.91 31.65 23.37
CA GLN A 6 -1.94 31.46 22.27
C GLN A 6 -0.79 30.48 22.60
N SER A 7 -0.74 29.92 23.81
CA SER A 7 0.43 29.18 24.33
C SER A 7 0.55 27.72 23.85
N SER A 8 -0.54 27.02 23.51
CA SER A 8 -0.46 25.56 23.31
C SER A 8 0.14 25.09 21.97
N LYS A 9 -0.09 25.79 20.85
CA LYS A 9 0.41 25.36 19.53
C LYS A 9 1.91 25.57 19.33
N GLN A 10 2.52 26.50 20.05
CA GLN A 10 3.93 26.86 19.90
C GLN A 10 4.84 25.87 20.65
N SER A 11 4.38 25.36 21.80
CA SER A 11 5.04 24.29 22.56
C SER A 11 5.16 23.02 21.72
N THR A 12 4.08 22.59 21.07
CA THR A 12 4.05 21.34 20.30
C THR A 12 5.00 21.34 19.10
N ARG A 13 5.21 22.50 18.45
CA ARG A 13 6.16 22.62 17.33
C ARG A 13 7.61 22.57 17.79
N ALA A 14 7.92 23.25 18.90
CA ALA A 14 9.26 23.21 19.49
C ALA A 14 9.61 21.79 19.92
N GLU A 15 8.72 21.12 20.63
CA GLU A 15 8.87 19.72 21.04
C GLU A 15 9.07 18.79 19.83
N TRP A 16 8.30 18.96 18.75
CA TRP A 16 8.48 18.19 17.52
C TRP A 16 9.88 18.40 16.92
N PHE A 17 10.35 19.66 16.87
CA PHE A 17 11.65 19.99 16.29
C PHE A 17 12.80 19.44 17.14
N ASP A 18 12.71 19.57 18.46
CA ASP A 18 13.70 19.01 19.38
C ASP A 18 13.79 17.48 19.25
N ASN A 19 12.64 16.81 19.14
CA ASN A 19 12.60 15.36 18.90
C ASN A 19 13.21 14.96 17.54
N LEU A 20 12.99 15.75 16.49
CA LEU A 20 13.60 15.52 15.19
C LEU A 20 15.13 15.61 15.29
N ILE A 21 15.65 16.67 15.90
CA ILE A 21 17.10 16.87 16.06
C ILE A 21 17.72 15.76 16.92
N ALA A 22 17.06 15.36 18.01
CA ALA A 22 17.51 14.26 18.85
C ALA A 22 17.58 12.92 18.09
N THR A 23 16.59 12.66 17.22
CA THR A 23 16.56 11.47 16.37
C THR A 23 17.70 11.49 15.35
N LEU A 24 17.93 12.63 14.68
CA LEU A 24 19.00 12.78 13.71
C LEU A 24 20.39 12.54 14.32
N LYS A 25 20.65 13.10 15.51
CA LYS A 25 21.90 12.84 16.26
C LYS A 25 22.07 11.38 16.65
N THR A 26 20.96 10.69 16.96
CA THR A 26 20.99 9.25 17.26
C THR A 26 21.39 8.45 16.02
N HIS A 27 20.81 8.77 14.87
CA HIS A 27 21.15 8.12 13.61
C HIS A 27 22.60 8.40 13.19
N GLU A 28 23.07 9.63 13.34
CA GLU A 28 24.47 10.02 13.11
C GLU A 28 25.44 9.12 13.91
N LEU A 29 25.22 9.01 15.23
CA LEU A 29 26.03 8.13 16.08
C LEU A 29 25.96 6.66 15.64
N GLN A 30 24.79 6.17 15.22
CA GLN A 30 24.62 4.79 14.76
C GLN A 30 25.38 4.53 13.45
N LEU A 31 25.42 5.50 12.55
CA LEU A 31 26.18 5.42 11.30
C LEU A 31 27.69 5.43 11.59
N GLU A 32 28.17 6.37 12.42
CA GLU A 32 29.58 6.46 12.81
C GLU A 32 30.09 5.19 13.50
N THR A 33 29.25 4.59 14.35
CA THR A 33 29.60 3.37 15.11
C THR A 33 29.34 2.07 14.34
N ASN A 34 28.89 2.14 13.08
CA ASN A 34 28.47 0.97 12.29
C ASN A 34 27.41 0.08 12.98
N THR A 35 26.56 0.67 13.83
CA THR A 35 25.44 -0.01 14.49
C THR A 35 24.09 0.26 13.83
N ALA A 36 24.04 1.19 12.87
CA ALA A 36 22.87 1.43 12.04
C ALA A 36 22.48 0.19 11.23
N SER A 37 21.17 -0.03 11.05
CA SER A 37 20.64 -1.06 10.17
C SER A 37 21.00 -0.77 8.71
N GLU A 38 21.00 -1.82 7.89
CA GLU A 38 21.29 -1.70 6.46
C GLU A 38 20.31 -0.78 5.73
N GLU A 39 19.02 -0.88 6.07
CA GLU A 39 17.96 -0.01 5.53
C GLU A 39 18.22 1.47 5.88
N MET A 40 18.62 1.78 7.11
CA MET A 40 18.94 3.14 7.53
C MET A 40 20.13 3.69 6.76
N ARG A 41 21.20 2.90 6.59
CA ARG A 41 22.38 3.31 5.79
C ARG A 41 21.99 3.65 4.37
N GLN A 42 21.25 2.77 3.70
CA GLN A 42 20.81 2.98 2.32
C GLN A 42 19.99 4.26 2.15
N VAL A 43 19.09 4.55 3.10
CA VAL A 43 18.33 5.81 3.10
C VAL A 43 19.27 7.00 3.18
N TYR A 44 20.18 7.04 4.16
CA TYR A 44 21.10 8.16 4.32
C TYR A 44 22.10 8.30 3.17
N ASP A 45 22.60 7.21 2.60
CA ASP A 45 23.50 7.21 1.45
C ASP A 45 22.81 7.82 0.22
N ILE A 46 21.55 7.48 -0.02
CA ILE A 46 20.73 8.08 -1.09
C ILE A 46 20.50 9.57 -0.83
N PHE A 47 20.18 9.95 0.41
CA PHE A 47 19.93 11.36 0.78
C PHE A 47 21.19 12.23 0.73
N MET A 48 22.36 11.68 1.09
CA MET A 48 23.63 12.41 1.08
C MET A 48 24.32 12.39 -0.29
N GLY A 49 24.03 11.39 -1.12
CA GLY A 49 24.67 11.16 -2.41
C GLY A 49 24.19 12.06 -3.55
N ASP A 50 23.23 12.97 -3.31
CA ASP A 50 22.56 13.81 -4.32
C ASP A 50 21.95 13.00 -5.51
N ASP A 51 21.75 11.69 -5.34
CA ASP A 51 21.14 10.81 -6.34
C ASP A 51 19.61 10.91 -6.26
N LEU A 52 19.08 11.96 -6.90
CA LEU A 52 17.65 12.22 -6.99
C LEU A 52 16.90 11.05 -7.65
N ASP A 53 17.50 10.36 -8.61
CA ASP A 53 16.85 9.23 -9.30
C ASP A 53 16.65 8.06 -8.33
N ALA A 54 17.65 7.74 -7.50
CA ALA A 54 17.52 6.75 -6.44
C ALA A 54 16.46 7.16 -5.40
N MET A 55 16.39 8.44 -5.03
CA MET A 55 15.33 8.96 -4.14
C MET A 55 13.94 8.76 -4.72
N PHE A 56 13.72 9.18 -5.97
CA PHE A 56 12.42 9.04 -6.62
C PHE A 56 12.01 7.59 -6.80
N LYS A 57 12.96 6.71 -7.14
CA LYS A 57 12.73 5.27 -7.23
C LYS A 57 12.33 4.67 -5.88
N MET A 58 13.07 4.96 -4.82
CA MET A 58 12.75 4.50 -3.46
C MET A 58 11.35 4.98 -3.03
N ASN A 59 11.01 6.23 -3.33
CA ASN A 59 9.69 6.79 -3.03
C ASN A 59 8.58 6.10 -3.84
N LYS A 60 8.80 5.83 -5.14
CA LYS A 60 7.86 5.08 -5.99
C LYS A 60 7.62 3.68 -5.42
N ASP A 61 8.68 2.93 -5.13
CA ASP A 61 8.58 1.56 -4.60
C ASP A 61 7.85 1.52 -3.26
N THR A 62 8.11 2.50 -2.39
CA THR A 62 7.46 2.62 -1.08
C THR A 62 5.98 2.94 -1.22
N THR A 63 5.65 3.90 -2.10
CA THR A 63 4.29 4.32 -2.38
C THR A 63 3.47 3.17 -2.97
N GLN A 64 4.03 2.47 -3.97
CA GLN A 64 3.40 1.31 -4.60
C GLN A 64 3.11 0.21 -3.57
N LYS A 65 4.11 -0.20 -2.77
CA LYS A 65 3.92 -1.22 -1.72
C LYS A 65 2.82 -0.84 -0.73
N TYR A 66 2.76 0.44 -0.33
CA TYR A 66 1.74 0.94 0.57
C TYR A 66 0.33 0.80 -0.05
N PHE A 67 0.14 1.32 -1.26
CA PHE A 67 -1.18 1.33 -1.90
C PHE A 67 -1.63 -0.07 -2.32
N VAL A 68 -0.78 -0.90 -2.92
CA VAL A 68 -1.10 -2.28 -3.29
C VAL A 68 -1.57 -3.07 -2.06
N ARG A 69 -0.83 -3.00 -0.95
CA ARG A 69 -1.23 -3.65 0.30
C ARG A 69 -2.59 -3.16 0.79
N LYS A 70 -2.82 -1.85 0.75
CA LYS A 70 -4.05 -1.24 1.24
C LYS A 70 -5.25 -1.61 0.37
N ILE A 71 -5.07 -1.62 -0.95
CA ILE A 71 -6.07 -2.03 -1.94
C ILE A 71 -6.50 -3.48 -1.68
N ILE A 72 -5.54 -4.40 -1.60
CA ILE A 72 -5.84 -5.83 -1.36
C ILE A 72 -6.59 -6.01 -0.04
N VAL A 73 -6.15 -5.37 1.04
CA VAL A 73 -6.82 -5.47 2.34
C VAL A 73 -8.24 -4.91 2.31
N GLU A 74 -8.44 -3.73 1.71
CA GLU A 74 -9.78 -3.13 1.60
C GLU A 74 -10.70 -3.95 0.68
N TYR A 75 -10.14 -4.56 -0.37
CA TYR A 75 -10.89 -5.44 -1.26
C TYR A 75 -11.37 -6.69 -0.52
N LEU A 76 -10.47 -7.39 0.17
CA LEU A 76 -10.82 -8.56 0.98
C LEU A 76 -11.87 -8.23 2.05
N LYS A 77 -11.76 -7.07 2.71
CA LYS A 77 -12.79 -6.59 3.64
C LYS A 77 -14.14 -6.35 2.97
N SER A 78 -14.14 -5.88 1.73
CA SER A 78 -15.39 -5.61 0.99
C SER A 78 -16.11 -6.89 0.55
N LEU A 79 -15.39 -8.00 0.40
CA LEU A 79 -15.98 -9.32 0.13
C LEU A 79 -16.54 -9.99 1.41
N ASP A 80 -16.05 -9.59 2.59
CA ASP A 80 -16.42 -10.16 3.89
C ASP A 80 -16.32 -11.70 3.88
N LYS A 81 -17.44 -12.41 4.03
CA LYS A 81 -17.49 -13.88 4.00
C LYS A 81 -17.73 -14.47 2.60
N ASN A 82 -17.94 -13.64 1.58
CA ASN A 82 -18.32 -14.06 0.23
C ASN A 82 -17.10 -14.21 -0.69
N LEU A 83 -16.05 -14.88 -0.20
CA LEU A 83 -14.85 -15.12 -1.00
C LEU A 83 -15.16 -16.11 -2.14
N PRO A 84 -14.59 -15.89 -3.34
CA PRO A 84 -14.67 -16.84 -4.45
C PRO A 84 -13.92 -18.15 -4.11
N GLN A 85 -14.17 -19.21 -4.88
CA GLN A 85 -13.54 -20.53 -4.64
C GLN A 85 -12.02 -20.47 -4.73
N LYS A 86 -11.53 -19.69 -5.68
CA LYS A 86 -10.12 -19.36 -5.80
C LYS A 86 -9.99 -17.86 -6.01
N LEU A 87 -8.97 -17.32 -5.37
CA LEU A 87 -8.62 -15.91 -5.48
C LEU A 87 -7.11 -15.82 -5.68
N ALA A 88 -6.70 -14.98 -6.61
CA ALA A 88 -5.30 -14.69 -6.83
C ALA A 88 -5.12 -13.23 -7.19
N PHE A 89 -3.95 -12.69 -6.88
CA PHE A 89 -3.63 -11.29 -7.11
C PHE A 89 -2.32 -11.17 -7.89
N ASP A 90 -2.28 -10.20 -8.80
CA ASP A 90 -1.04 -9.63 -9.29
C ASP A 90 -1.11 -8.12 -9.17
N PHE A 91 0.00 -7.43 -9.37
CA PHE A 91 0.01 -5.98 -9.41
C PHE A 91 1.12 -5.47 -10.31
N ASN A 92 0.86 -4.31 -10.92
CA ASN A 92 1.85 -3.56 -11.68
C ASN A 92 2.03 -2.17 -11.04
N ASP A 93 2.59 -1.22 -11.79
CA ASP A 93 2.89 0.14 -11.31
C ASP A 93 1.68 0.86 -10.70
N SER A 94 0.49 0.72 -11.30
CA SER A 94 -0.71 1.46 -10.91
C SER A 94 -1.95 0.58 -10.73
N GLU A 95 -1.87 -0.71 -11.02
CA GLU A 95 -3.04 -1.59 -11.03
C GLU A 95 -2.84 -2.80 -10.13
N VAL A 96 -3.89 -3.18 -9.42
CA VAL A 96 -4.01 -4.46 -8.74
C VAL A 96 -4.94 -5.34 -9.56
N LEU A 97 -4.41 -6.43 -10.08
CA LEU A 97 -5.15 -7.40 -10.86
C LEU A 97 -5.71 -8.48 -9.94
N VAL A 98 -7.00 -8.76 -10.07
CA VAL A 98 -7.69 -9.81 -9.33
C VAL A 98 -8.09 -10.91 -10.30
N TRP A 99 -7.81 -12.15 -9.94
CA TRP A 99 -8.34 -13.32 -10.62
C TRP A 99 -9.23 -14.08 -9.64
N ALA A 100 -10.50 -14.24 -9.97
CA ALA A 100 -11.51 -14.85 -9.10
C ALA A 100 -12.25 -15.97 -9.83
N GLU A 101 -12.19 -17.19 -9.28
CA GLU A 101 -12.98 -18.33 -9.77
C GLU A 101 -14.29 -18.44 -8.99
N ILE A 102 -15.41 -18.37 -9.69
CA ILE A 102 -16.76 -18.49 -9.13
C ILE A 102 -17.45 -19.76 -9.65
N ASN A 103 -18.58 -20.15 -9.03
CA ASN A 103 -19.40 -21.23 -9.58
C ASN A 103 -20.11 -20.75 -10.86
N ASP A 104 -20.39 -21.69 -11.77
CA ASP A 104 -21.13 -21.42 -13.00
C ASP A 104 -22.50 -20.80 -12.69
N ASN A 105 -22.84 -19.70 -13.36
CA ASN A 105 -24.08 -18.94 -13.17
C ASN A 105 -24.27 -18.33 -11.76
N ASP A 106 -23.18 -18.09 -11.00
CA ASP A 106 -23.25 -17.37 -9.71
C ASP A 106 -23.26 -15.84 -9.91
N GLU A 107 -24.36 -15.33 -10.48
CA GLU A 107 -24.55 -13.90 -10.73
C GLU A 107 -24.46 -13.04 -9.44
N VAL A 108 -24.76 -13.64 -8.28
CA VAL A 108 -24.70 -12.95 -6.99
C VAL A 108 -23.25 -12.69 -6.62
N GLN A 109 -22.38 -13.70 -6.73
CA GLN A 109 -20.96 -13.55 -6.45
C GLN A 109 -20.28 -12.61 -7.47
N GLU A 110 -20.62 -12.72 -8.75
CA GLU A 110 -20.15 -11.79 -9.79
C GLU A 110 -20.47 -10.34 -9.44
N LYS A 111 -21.72 -10.06 -9.05
CA LYS A 111 -22.17 -8.72 -8.65
C LYS A 111 -21.47 -8.20 -7.40
N ILE A 112 -21.13 -9.09 -6.45
CA ILE A 112 -20.37 -8.72 -5.26
C ILE A 112 -18.95 -8.31 -5.66
N LEU A 113 -18.28 -9.10 -6.52
CA LEU A 113 -16.93 -8.81 -7.02
C LEU A 113 -16.90 -7.48 -7.81
N ALA A 114 -17.84 -7.27 -8.72
CA ALA A 114 -17.93 -6.03 -9.50
C ALA A 114 -18.18 -4.79 -8.63
N ARG A 115 -18.99 -4.92 -7.57
CA ARG A 115 -19.22 -3.83 -6.59
C ARG A 115 -17.99 -3.57 -5.73
N ALA A 116 -17.29 -4.63 -5.32
CA ALA A 116 -16.04 -4.53 -4.58
C ALA A 116 -15.00 -3.75 -5.40
N GLU A 117 -14.80 -4.13 -6.67
CA GLU A 117 -13.91 -3.41 -7.59
C GLU A 117 -14.30 -1.93 -7.73
N SER A 118 -15.58 -1.65 -8.05
CA SER A 118 -16.07 -0.28 -8.19
C SER A 118 -15.82 0.57 -6.94
N ARG A 119 -16.02 -0.02 -5.76
CA ARG A 119 -15.75 0.64 -4.48
C ARG A 119 -14.27 0.94 -4.32
N ILE A 120 -13.39 -0.03 -4.59
CA ILE A 120 -11.94 0.15 -4.52
C ILE A 120 -11.50 1.26 -5.46
N ASN A 121 -11.93 1.24 -6.72
CA ASN A 121 -11.56 2.27 -7.69
C ASN A 121 -12.06 3.66 -7.26
N SER A 122 -13.26 3.78 -6.68
CA SER A 122 -13.73 5.06 -6.13
C SER A 122 -12.83 5.66 -5.03
N ILE A 123 -12.12 4.80 -4.29
CA ILE A 123 -11.24 5.21 -3.18
C ILE A 123 -9.82 5.48 -3.69
N PHE A 124 -9.30 4.66 -4.61
CA PHE A 124 -7.89 4.63 -4.96
C PHE A 124 -7.54 5.32 -6.28
N HIS A 125 -8.51 5.47 -7.20
CA HIS A 125 -8.30 6.16 -8.48
C HIS A 125 -7.78 7.60 -8.32
N PRO A 126 -8.24 8.40 -7.33
CA PRO A 126 -7.69 9.73 -7.09
C PRO A 126 -6.20 9.75 -6.72
N TYR A 127 -5.65 8.60 -6.28
CA TYR A 127 -4.22 8.43 -5.98
C TYR A 127 -3.45 7.81 -7.15
N GLY A 128 -4.09 7.59 -8.31
CA GLY A 128 -3.48 6.98 -9.49
C GLY A 128 -3.38 5.46 -9.42
N PHE A 129 -4.21 4.81 -8.58
CA PHE A 129 -4.26 3.35 -8.49
C PHE A 129 -5.65 2.81 -8.78
N ASP A 130 -5.70 1.74 -9.56
CA ASP A 130 -6.93 1.05 -9.92
C ASP A 130 -6.84 -0.45 -9.60
N MET A 131 -7.99 -1.10 -9.63
CA MET A 131 -8.17 -2.53 -9.50
C MET A 131 -9.01 -3.03 -10.67
N GLU A 132 -8.61 -4.17 -11.22
CA GLU A 132 -9.32 -4.84 -12.30
C GLU A 132 -9.51 -6.31 -11.94
N SER A 133 -10.74 -6.81 -12.07
CA SER A 133 -11.08 -8.20 -11.78
C SER A 133 -11.36 -8.99 -13.04
N MET A 134 -10.64 -10.08 -13.22
CA MET A 134 -10.99 -11.18 -14.11
C MET A 134 -11.82 -12.20 -13.33
N ILE A 135 -13.10 -12.28 -13.66
CA ILE A 135 -14.02 -13.26 -13.08
C ILE A 135 -14.11 -14.44 -14.05
N VAL A 136 -13.85 -15.63 -13.55
CA VAL A 136 -13.82 -16.88 -14.33
C VAL A 136 -14.80 -17.87 -13.74
N GLU A 137 -15.57 -18.54 -14.60
CA GLU A 137 -16.46 -19.61 -14.15
C GLU A 137 -15.68 -20.92 -14.02
N LYS A 138 -16.05 -21.73 -13.02
CA LYS A 138 -15.43 -23.04 -12.79
C LYS A 138 -15.48 -23.94 -14.04
N GLY A 139 -16.56 -23.85 -14.82
CA GLY A 139 -16.77 -24.57 -16.07
C GLY A 139 -15.79 -24.20 -17.18
N ASP A 140 -15.20 -23.00 -17.15
CA ASP A 140 -14.21 -22.55 -18.13
C ASP A 140 -12.89 -23.34 -18.03
N ASN A 141 -12.63 -23.94 -16.86
CA ASN A 141 -11.43 -24.74 -16.57
C ASN A 141 -10.12 -24.00 -16.93
N LEU A 142 -10.10 -22.68 -16.75
CA LEU A 142 -8.93 -21.85 -17.01
C LEU A 142 -7.97 -21.90 -15.81
N PRO A 143 -6.66 -22.12 -16.05
CA PRO A 143 -5.68 -22.07 -14.99
C PRO A 143 -5.43 -20.62 -14.55
N ILE A 144 -5.07 -20.45 -13.28
CA ILE A 144 -4.55 -19.18 -12.77
C ILE A 144 -3.26 -18.84 -13.53
N PRO A 145 -3.14 -17.65 -14.16
CA PRO A 145 -1.91 -17.27 -14.85
C PRO A 145 -0.71 -17.23 -13.90
N ASN A 146 0.47 -17.56 -14.42
CA ASN A 146 1.69 -17.81 -13.61
C ASN A 146 2.23 -16.61 -12.81
N HIS A 147 1.91 -15.38 -13.21
CA HIS A 147 2.32 -14.16 -12.54
C HIS A 147 1.46 -13.85 -11.31
N TYR A 148 0.23 -14.37 -11.25
CA TYR A 148 -0.64 -14.21 -10.10
C TYR A 148 -0.17 -15.03 -8.90
N LYS A 149 -0.38 -14.48 -7.72
CA LYS A 149 -0.15 -15.13 -6.43
C LYS A 149 -1.49 -15.55 -5.83
N THR A 150 -1.66 -16.86 -5.66
CA THR A 150 -2.86 -17.41 -5.02
C THR A 150 -2.98 -16.93 -3.59
N PHE A 151 -4.14 -16.38 -3.26
CA PHE A 151 -4.54 -16.06 -1.90
C PHE A 151 -5.14 -17.31 -1.26
N LYS A 152 -4.65 -17.65 -0.07
CA LYS A 152 -5.19 -18.72 0.77
C LYS A 152 -5.72 -18.08 2.04
N ALA A 153 -7.04 -18.20 2.24
CA ALA A 153 -7.70 -17.79 3.48
C ALA A 153 -7.32 -18.73 4.64
#